data_AF-A0A450XSY2-F1
#
_entry.id   AF-A0A450XSY2-F1
#
_cell.length_a   1.000
_cell.length_b   1.000
_cell.length_c   1.000
_cell.angle_alpha   90.00
_cell.angle_beta   90.00
_cell.angle_gamma   90.00
#
_symmetry.space_group_name_H-M   'P 1'
#
loop_
_entity.id
_entity.type
_entity.pdbx_description
1 polymer ?
#
loop_
_entity_poly.entity_id
_entity_poly.type
_entity_poly.pdbx_seq_one_letter_code
_entity_poly.pdbx_strand_id
1 'polypeptide(L)'
;REDTVIAWGDDPQDNLRFIFTRSGGTQNGEEAMRINSSGNVGIGTTSPSAKLHIGGHISGTYRSWMKKGVIVGDESDGGYFGIKDEGSN
;
A
#
# COMPACT_ATOMS: atom_id res chain seq x y z
N ARG A 1 29.05 -13.10 -1.93
CA ARG A 1 28.40 -11.90 -1.36
C ARG A 1 27.44 -12.44 -0.31
N GLU A 2 27.59 -12.06 0.95
CA GLU A 2 26.61 -12.45 1.98
C GLU A 2 25.52 -11.39 1.95
N ASP A 3 24.41 -11.73 1.31
CA ASP A 3 23.24 -10.86 1.30
C ASP A 3 22.43 -11.16 2.56
N THR A 4 22.06 -10.13 3.31
CA THR A 4 21.17 -10.29 4.46
C THR A 4 19.77 -10.64 3.97
N VAL A 5 19.31 -11.85 4.31
CA VAL A 5 17.93 -12.29 4.04
C VAL A 5 17.10 -12.07 5.30
N ILE A 6 15.97 -11.39 5.14
CA ILE A 6 14.91 -11.37 6.16
C ILE A 6 13.88 -12.40 5.70
N ALA A 7 13.78 -13.52 6.40
CA ALA A 7 12.76 -14.54 6.23
C ALA A 7 11.73 -14.42 7.36
N TRP A 8 10.45 -14.62 7.03
CA TRP A 8 9.32 -14.50 7.95
C TRP A 8 8.36 -15.66 7.76
N GLY A 9 7.69 -16.04 8.84
CA GLY A 9 6.71 -17.13 8.83
C GLY A 9 7.34 -18.52 8.94
N ASP A 10 6.56 -19.46 9.47
CA ASP A 10 6.85 -20.89 9.55
C ASP A 10 5.90 -21.72 8.66
N ASP A 11 4.87 -21.10 8.08
CA ASP A 11 3.93 -21.70 7.13
C ASP A 11 3.93 -20.96 5.77
N PRO A 12 3.83 -21.65 4.62
CA PRO A 12 3.64 -21.03 3.31
C PRO A 12 2.46 -20.04 3.19
N GLN A 13 1.50 -20.08 4.12
CA GLN A 13 0.34 -19.19 4.17
C GLN A 13 0.61 -17.89 4.95
N ASP A 14 1.78 -17.75 5.56
CA ASP A 14 2.12 -16.56 6.33
C ASP A 14 2.27 -15.31 5.47
N ASN A 15 1.97 -14.17 6.11
CA ASN A 15 2.14 -12.86 5.52
C ASN A 15 3.27 -12.14 6.25
N LEU A 16 4.17 -11.48 5.51
CA LEU A 16 4.99 -10.43 6.10
C LEU A 16 4.09 -9.26 6.41
N ARG A 17 4.16 -8.72 7.63
CA ARG A 17 3.36 -7.56 8.04
C ARG A 17 4.22 -6.50 8.70
N PHE A 18 3.95 -5.26 8.32
CA PHE A 18 4.43 -4.06 9.01
C PHE A 18 3.25 -3.49 9.79
N ILE A 19 3.36 -3.49 11.13
CA ILE A 19 2.27 -3.15 12.05
C ILE A 19 2.72 -2.03 12.98
N PHE A 20 1.92 -0.97 13.12
CA PHE A 20 2.11 0.01 14.18
C PHE A 20 1.44 -0.48 15.46
N THR A 21 2.23 -1.00 16.40
CA THR A 21 1.69 -1.43 17.69
C THR A 21 1.44 -0.21 18.58
N ARG A 22 0.25 -0.14 19.22
CA ARG A 22 0.06 0.75 20.37
C ARG A 22 0.91 0.23 21.54
N SER A 23 1.28 1.12 22.47
CA SER A 23 2.17 0.83 23.62
C SER A 23 1.99 -0.58 24.20
N GLY A 24 3.05 -1.39 24.19
CA GLY A 24 3.06 -2.75 24.74
C GLY A 24 3.24 -3.90 23.73
N GLY A 25 3.45 -3.61 22.43
CA GLY A 25 3.85 -4.63 21.45
C GLY A 25 2.75 -5.65 21.07
N THR A 26 1.50 -5.44 21.49
CA THR A 26 0.37 -6.28 21.10
C THR A 26 0.21 -6.25 19.58
N GLN A 27 0.21 -7.42 18.94
CA GLN A 27 0.09 -7.60 17.48
C GLN A 27 -1.26 -7.19 16.87
N ASN A 28 -2.13 -6.53 17.65
CA ASN A 28 -3.40 -5.95 17.21
C ASN A 28 -3.27 -4.48 16.80
N GLY A 29 -2.05 -4.04 16.47
CA GLY A 29 -1.81 -2.72 15.90
C GLY A 29 -2.45 -2.57 14.52
N GLU A 30 -2.54 -1.33 14.04
CA GLU A 30 -3.00 -1.06 12.69
C GLU A 30 -1.93 -1.51 11.69
N GLU A 31 -2.31 -2.38 10.75
CA GLU A 31 -1.39 -2.88 9.75
C GLU A 31 -1.22 -1.87 8.62
N ALA A 32 0.02 -1.41 8.45
CA ALA A 32 0.36 -0.43 7.42
C ALA A 32 0.60 -1.08 6.06
N MET A 33 1.24 -2.25 6.05
CA MET A 33 1.64 -2.94 4.82
C MET A 33 1.76 -4.45 5.05
N ARG A 34 1.47 -5.24 4.01
CA ARG A 34 1.80 -6.67 3.96
C ARG A 34 2.41 -7.11 2.64
N ILE A 35 3.12 -8.23 2.69
CA ILE A 35 3.30 -9.12 1.54
C ILE A 35 2.56 -10.40 1.90
N ASN A 36 1.53 -10.77 1.12
CA ASN A 36 0.79 -11.99 1.39
C ASN A 36 1.52 -13.24 0.89
N SER A 37 1.02 -14.42 1.30
CA SER A 37 1.55 -15.72 0.87
C SER A 37 1.55 -15.94 -0.66
N SER A 38 0.67 -15.27 -1.39
CA SER A 38 0.66 -15.26 -2.86
C SER A 38 1.69 -14.29 -3.48
N GLY A 39 2.49 -13.62 -2.66
CA GLY A 39 3.49 -12.63 -3.06
C GLY A 39 2.89 -11.28 -3.49
N ASN A 40 1.66 -10.96 -3.10
CA ASN A 40 1.03 -9.67 -3.39
C ASN A 40 1.33 -8.67 -2.27
N VAL A 41 1.66 -7.44 -2.65
CA VAL A 41 1.93 -6.34 -1.73
C VAL A 41 0.65 -5.55 -1.47
N GLY A 42 0.25 -5.41 -0.21
CA GLY A 42 -0.83 -4.57 0.24
C GLY A 42 -0.31 -3.36 1.02
N ILE A 43 -0.77 -2.15 0.72
CA ILE A 43 -0.51 -0.95 1.56
C ILE A 43 -1.87 -0.41 2.00
N GLY A 44 -2.12 -0.33 3.31
CA GLY A 44 -3.43 0.08 3.84
C GLY A 44 -4.59 -0.87 3.50
N THR A 45 -4.29 -2.12 3.12
CA THR A 45 -5.29 -3.16 2.84
C THR A 45 -4.83 -4.51 3.37
N THR A 46 -5.77 -5.26 3.93
CA THR A 46 -5.51 -6.62 4.43
C THR A 46 -5.73 -7.71 3.37
N SER A 47 -6.32 -7.37 2.24
CA SER A 47 -6.68 -8.34 1.19
C SER A 47 -6.20 -7.87 -0.18
N PRO A 48 -4.88 -7.91 -0.45
CA PRO A 48 -4.35 -7.51 -1.76
C PRO A 48 -4.78 -8.51 -2.85
N SER A 49 -5.61 -8.03 -3.79
CA SER A 49 -6.17 -8.82 -4.91
C SER A 49 -5.33 -8.75 -6.19
N ALA A 50 -4.29 -7.91 -6.20
CA ALA A 50 -3.34 -7.75 -7.30
C ALA A 50 -1.91 -7.69 -6.74
N LYS A 51 -0.89 -7.78 -7.61
CA LYS A 51 0.53 -7.81 -7.21
C LYS A 51 0.92 -6.61 -6.34
N LEU A 52 0.33 -5.45 -6.60
CA LEU A 52 0.34 -4.29 -5.72
C LEU A 52 -1.10 -3.79 -5.57
N HIS A 53 -1.62 -3.75 -4.34
CA HIS A 53 -2.94 -3.20 -4.00
C HIS A 53 -2.77 -2.17 -2.89
N ILE A 54 -3.13 -0.91 -3.16
CA ILE A 54 -3.17 0.15 -2.16
C ILE A 54 -4.62 0.35 -1.74
N GLY A 55 -4.93 0.03 -0.48
CA GLY A 55 -6.23 0.27 0.14
C GLY A 55 -6.39 1.73 0.52
N GLY A 56 -7.50 2.33 0.08
CA GLY A 56 -7.78 3.75 0.31
C GLY A 56 -7.32 4.65 -0.85
N HIS A 57 -7.31 5.95 -0.61
CA HIS A 57 -6.88 6.93 -1.61
C HIS A 57 -5.36 7.05 -1.54
N ILE A 58 -4.67 6.81 -2.66
CA ILE A 58 -3.29 7.23 -2.82
C ILE A 58 -3.31 8.77 -2.80
N SER A 59 -2.87 9.37 -1.69
CA SER A 59 -2.87 10.82 -1.52
C SER A 59 -1.72 11.44 -2.33
N GLY A 60 -1.84 11.40 -3.66
CA GLY A 60 -1.24 12.41 -4.50
C GLY A 60 -2.18 13.61 -4.48
N THR A 61 -1.66 14.82 -4.32
CA THR A 61 -2.48 16.05 -4.40
C THR A 61 -3.31 16.00 -5.67
N TYR A 62 -4.63 15.86 -5.55
CA TYR A 62 -5.51 15.81 -6.71
C TYR A 62 -5.57 17.20 -7.32
N ARG A 63 -5.52 17.27 -8.65
CA ARG A 63 -5.81 18.53 -9.36
C ARG A 63 -7.29 18.83 -9.20
N SER A 64 -7.68 20.10 -9.24
CA SER A 64 -9.08 20.52 -9.06
C SER A 64 -10.07 19.88 -10.06
N TRP A 65 -9.60 19.36 -11.18
CA TRP A 65 -10.41 18.65 -12.18
C TRP A 65 -10.53 17.14 -11.92
N MET A 66 -9.92 16.60 -10.86
CA MET A 66 -9.86 15.17 -10.53
C MET A 66 -10.65 14.87 -9.26
N LYS A 67 -11.42 13.78 -9.29
CA LYS A 67 -12.11 13.27 -8.10
C LYS A 67 -11.20 12.39 -7.24
N LYS A 68 -10.33 11.62 -7.89
CA LYS A 68 -9.26 10.79 -7.31
C LYS A 68 -8.15 10.60 -8.35
N GLY A 69 -6.91 10.41 -7.91
CA GLY A 69 -5.79 10.14 -8.82
C GLY A 69 -4.53 9.67 -8.12
N VAL A 70 -3.55 9.29 -8.93
CA VAL A 70 -2.20 8.89 -8.55
C VAL A 70 -1.22 9.83 -9.24
N ILE A 71 -0.23 10.30 -8.49
CA ILE A 71 0.94 10.98 -9.08
C ILE A 71 1.91 9.88 -9.50
N VAL A 72 2.33 9.91 -10.76
CA VAL A 72 3.39 9.05 -11.30
C VAL A 72 4.52 9.96 -11.75
N GLY A 73 5.60 10.01 -10.97
CA GLY A 73 6.71 10.92 -11.19
C GLY A 73 7.90 10.65 -10.28
N ASP A 74 8.99 11.36 -10.53
CA ASP A 74 10.17 11.42 -9.68
C ASP A 74 10.23 12.77 -8.92
N GLU A 75 11.39 13.09 -8.34
CA GLU A 75 11.60 14.31 -7.57
C GLU A 75 11.59 15.60 -8.43
N SER A 76 11.66 15.48 -9.75
CA SER A 76 11.77 16.59 -10.69
C SER A 76 10.54 16.72 -11.60
N ASP A 77 9.94 15.61 -12.03
CA ASP A 77 8.81 15.59 -12.97
C ASP A 77 7.78 14.53 -12.61
N GLY A 78 6.50 14.82 -12.85
CA GLY A 78 5.42 13.86 -12.63
C GLY A 78 4.15 14.14 -13.41
N GLY A 79 3.50 13.05 -13.83
CA GLY A 79 2.18 13.04 -14.43
C GLY A 79 1.10 12.70 -13.42
N TYR A 80 -0.10 13.22 -13.65
CA TYR A 80 -1.29 12.83 -12.90
C TYR A 80 -2.08 11.82 -13.73
N PHE A 81 -2.30 10.62 -13.19
CA PHE A 81 -3.28 9.68 -13.73
C PHE A 81 -4.49 9.64 -12.80
N GLY A 82 -5.69 9.91 -13.29
CA GLY A 82 -6.87 9.79 -12.44
C GLY A 82 -8.18 10.03 -13.15
N ILE A 83 -9.25 10.02 -12.35
CA ILE A 83 -10.62 10.10 -12.83
C ILE A 83 -11.07 11.55 -12.75
N LYS A 84 -11.54 12.06 -13.90
CA LYS A 84 -12.11 13.39 -14.01
C LYS A 84 -13.30 13.55 -13.07
N ASP A 85 -13.35 14.69 -12.37
CA ASP A 85 -14.56 15.09 -11.67
C ASP A 85 -15.54 15.71 -12.68
N GLU A 86 -16.69 15.06 -12.85
CA GLU A 86 -17.78 15.56 -13.70
C GLU A 86 -18.79 16.42 -12.93
N GLY A 87 -18.55 16.64 -11.62
CA GLY A 87 -19.51 17.28 -10.72
C GLY A 87 -20.59 16.32 -10.22
N SER A 88 -21.51 16.82 -9.39
CA SER A 88 -22.74 16.10 -9.03
C SER A 88 -23.75 16.24 -10.16
N ASN A 89 -24.36 15.13 -10.60
CA ASN A 89 -25.56 15.18 -11.43
C ASN A 89 -26.73 15.79 -10.67
#